data_AF-K6XV66-F1
#
_entry.id   AF-K6XV66-F1
#
_cell.length_a   1.000
_cell.length_b   1.000
_cell.length_c   1.000
_cell.angle_alpha   90.00
_cell.angle_beta   90.00
_cell.angle_gamma   90.00
#
_symmetry.space_group_name_H-M   'P 1'
#
loop_
_entity.id
_entity.type
_entity.pdbx_description
1 polymer ?
#
loop_
_entity_poly.entity_id
_entity_poly.type
_entity_poly.pdbx_seq_one_letter_code
_entity_poly.pdbx_strand_id
1 'polypeptide(L)'
;MRTGRMGSRWWALGALSFVELLVMIDNTIVNVALPTLARDLDAGISGLQWIVDAYTLVFAGLLLTGGYLGDRFGHRRMLLTGVIGFMGVSVLAASSQNLGQLIASRGGLGLFAALVFPATLAIITTIFVDTRERATAVGIWAAVSGIAVAIGPVLGGWLLEHFSWTSVFWVNVPFGLVALAVILTVVPGTRPLAVPRFDAAGVALSVAGLGLLTYTLIEAPHVGWGEPRTILGIVAALAILTVFVVTQLRIAHPILDVRLFANRHFATAAGMISVAFFALFGFIFLITQFFQAVKGYGPLAAGVRTLPFAIVMAVLSPVAMVLSHRFGARYVAVTGAFLMSGGFALVELSSRTSGYWELIIWAMSLMAAGLAFISGPCTQLIMDALRPEQAGAGSAVNDTTREIGGTLGVAVLGSILTSAYVAGIGDRLSGSGLPREVVATAEQSVMAGVEVAGRVPTAMSDTVRAAVQEVFMDGLHNAVWAAVVITAAAGVAAVFLLRGTVGGRQLPFETHPS
;
A
#
# COMPACT_ATOMS: atom_id res chain seq x y z
N MET A 1 -13.84 37.82 -11.49
CA MET A 1 -13.08 36.79 -12.24
C MET A 1 -13.20 35.39 -11.60
N ARG A 2 -14.41 34.89 -11.30
CA ARG A 2 -14.62 33.66 -10.50
C ARG A 2 -15.19 32.45 -11.28
N THR A 3 -15.65 32.63 -12.51
CA THR A 3 -16.43 31.63 -13.26
C THR A 3 -15.62 30.76 -14.24
N GLY A 4 -14.38 31.13 -14.60
CA GLY A 4 -13.49 30.31 -15.44
C GLY A 4 -12.71 29.21 -14.70
N ARG A 5 -12.92 29.04 -13.38
CA ARG A 5 -12.06 28.24 -12.47
C ARG A 5 -12.59 26.85 -12.11
N MET A 6 -13.86 26.52 -12.36
CA MET A 6 -14.42 25.22 -11.95
C MET A 6 -13.83 24.07 -12.77
N GLY A 7 -13.79 24.19 -14.11
CA GLY A 7 -13.20 23.17 -14.98
C GLY A 7 -11.72 22.88 -14.65
N SER A 8 -10.94 23.92 -14.38
CA SER A 8 -9.50 23.78 -14.09
C SER A 8 -9.19 22.94 -12.85
N ARG A 9 -10.04 22.94 -11.80
CA ARG A 9 -9.78 22.15 -10.57
C ARG A 9 -10.03 20.66 -10.75
N TRP A 10 -11.07 20.30 -11.49
CA TRP A 10 -11.39 18.91 -11.80
C TRP A 10 -10.40 18.30 -12.79
N TRP A 11 -9.91 19.09 -13.75
CA TRP A 11 -8.76 18.70 -14.56
C TRP A 11 -7.49 18.53 -13.71
N ALA A 12 -7.27 19.36 -12.69
CA ALA A 12 -6.14 19.21 -11.78
C ALA A 12 -6.25 17.91 -10.99
N LEU A 13 -7.45 17.56 -10.49
CA LEU A 13 -7.70 16.28 -9.85
C LEU A 13 -7.34 15.11 -10.78
N GLY A 14 -7.82 15.13 -12.03
CA GLY A 14 -7.48 14.11 -13.02
C GLY A 14 -5.97 13.98 -13.23
N ALA A 15 -5.24 15.09 -13.28
CA ALA A 15 -3.78 15.12 -13.38
C ALA A 15 -3.09 14.50 -12.16
N LEU A 16 -3.52 14.88 -10.96
CA LEU A 16 -2.93 14.43 -9.69
C LEU A 16 -3.20 12.93 -9.48
N SER A 17 -4.41 12.48 -9.77
CA SER A 17 -4.77 11.05 -9.77
C SER A 17 -4.00 10.26 -10.83
N PHE A 18 -3.77 10.80 -12.02
CA PHE A 18 -2.97 10.14 -13.04
C PHE A 18 -1.51 9.96 -12.63
N VAL A 19 -0.93 10.97 -11.97
CA VAL A 19 0.43 10.90 -11.43
C VAL A 19 0.53 9.88 -10.30
N GLU A 20 -0.44 9.87 -9.41
CA GLU A 20 -0.56 8.87 -8.35
C GLU A 20 -0.65 7.45 -8.91
N LEU A 21 -1.50 7.26 -9.92
CA LEU A 21 -1.67 5.99 -10.63
C LEU A 21 -0.34 5.49 -11.22
N LEU A 22 0.42 6.37 -11.87
CA LEU A 22 1.73 6.06 -12.44
C LEU A 22 2.68 5.48 -11.38
N VAL A 23 2.80 6.16 -10.24
CA VAL A 23 3.69 5.75 -9.14
C VAL A 23 3.26 4.39 -8.55
N MET A 24 1.96 4.17 -8.38
CA MET A 24 1.43 2.93 -7.82
C MET A 24 1.51 1.75 -8.79
N ILE A 25 1.33 1.99 -10.09
CA ILE A 25 1.55 0.99 -11.14
C ILE A 25 3.00 0.54 -11.13
N ASP A 26 3.97 1.46 -11.09
CA ASP A 26 5.40 1.11 -11.07
C ASP A 26 5.78 0.22 -9.87
N ASN A 27 5.18 0.46 -8.70
CA ASN A 27 5.40 -0.39 -7.53
C ASN A 27 4.96 -1.84 -7.78
N THR A 28 3.86 -2.03 -8.52
CA THR A 28 3.23 -3.34 -8.69
C THR A 28 3.67 -4.07 -9.96
N ILE A 29 4.00 -3.35 -11.04
CA ILE A 29 4.33 -3.90 -12.36
C ILE A 29 5.58 -4.77 -12.35
N VAL A 30 6.57 -4.42 -11.51
CA VAL A 30 7.86 -5.12 -11.43
C VAL A 30 7.71 -6.57 -10.95
N ASN A 31 6.66 -6.86 -10.15
CA ASN A 31 6.41 -8.20 -9.61
C ASN A 31 6.16 -9.23 -10.73
N VAL A 32 5.57 -8.80 -11.84
CA VAL A 32 5.32 -9.69 -13.00
C VAL A 32 6.62 -9.94 -13.79
N ALA A 33 7.59 -9.03 -13.70
CA ALA A 33 8.87 -9.15 -14.38
C ALA A 33 9.91 -9.98 -13.61
N LEU A 34 9.70 -10.27 -12.32
CA LEU A 34 10.66 -10.99 -11.47
C LEU A 34 11.19 -12.31 -12.09
N PRO A 35 10.37 -13.19 -12.70
CA PRO A 35 10.88 -14.43 -13.29
C PRO A 35 11.83 -14.20 -14.49
N THR A 36 11.64 -13.11 -15.22
CA THR A 36 12.52 -12.73 -16.34
C THR A 36 13.78 -12.04 -15.83
N LEU A 37 13.64 -11.16 -14.83
CA LEU A 37 14.76 -10.52 -14.13
C LEU A 37 15.69 -11.55 -13.48
N ALA A 38 15.14 -12.62 -12.91
CA ALA A 38 15.89 -13.74 -12.33
C ALA A 38 16.86 -14.36 -13.34
N ARG A 39 16.37 -14.59 -14.56
CA ARG A 39 17.14 -15.21 -15.65
C ARG A 39 18.14 -14.24 -16.28
N ASP A 40 17.72 -13.02 -16.57
CA ASP A 40 18.51 -12.07 -17.36
C ASP A 40 19.59 -11.36 -16.53
N LEU A 41 19.42 -11.25 -15.20
CA LEU A 41 20.37 -10.62 -14.29
C LEU A 41 21.09 -11.60 -13.36
N ASP A 42 20.91 -12.91 -13.57
CA ASP A 42 21.41 -13.98 -12.69
C ASP A 42 21.07 -13.71 -11.20
N ALA A 43 19.84 -13.23 -10.98
CA ALA A 43 19.41 -12.76 -9.67
C ALA A 43 18.83 -13.93 -8.86
N GLY A 44 19.53 -14.28 -7.78
CA GLY A 44 18.99 -15.19 -6.77
C GLY A 44 17.76 -14.60 -6.05
N ILE A 45 17.09 -15.44 -5.25
CA ILE A 45 15.85 -15.09 -4.53
C ILE A 45 15.99 -13.78 -3.73
N SER A 46 17.07 -13.66 -2.95
CA SER A 46 17.34 -12.44 -2.18
C SER A 46 17.49 -11.20 -3.07
N GLY A 47 18.09 -11.33 -4.24
CA GLY A 47 18.21 -10.24 -5.20
C GLY A 47 16.85 -9.77 -5.72
N LEU A 48 15.98 -10.71 -6.09
CA LEU A 48 14.62 -10.41 -6.56
C LEU A 48 13.76 -9.73 -5.49
N GLN A 49 13.90 -10.15 -4.23
CA GLN A 49 13.26 -9.50 -3.09
C GLN A 49 13.72 -8.05 -2.98
N TRP A 50 15.04 -7.82 -3.00
CA TRP A 50 15.59 -6.46 -2.93
C TRP A 50 15.20 -5.56 -4.10
N ILE A 51 14.89 -6.08 -5.30
CA ILE A 51 14.33 -5.28 -6.40
C ILE A 51 12.98 -4.67 -6.02
N VAL A 52 12.14 -5.41 -5.30
CA VAL A 52 10.84 -4.93 -4.84
C VAL A 52 11.02 -4.08 -3.57
N ASP A 53 11.76 -4.61 -2.60
CA ASP A 53 11.85 -4.05 -1.26
C ASP A 53 12.60 -2.72 -1.23
N ALA A 54 13.61 -2.51 -2.07
CA ALA A 54 14.34 -1.24 -2.11
C ALA A 54 13.43 -0.05 -2.46
N TYR A 55 12.45 -0.26 -3.34
CA TYR A 55 11.45 0.78 -3.65
C TYR A 55 10.60 1.07 -2.41
N THR A 56 9.96 0.05 -1.84
CA THR A 56 9.03 0.19 -0.72
C THR A 56 9.71 0.75 0.51
N LEU A 57 10.94 0.30 0.81
CA LEU A 57 11.74 0.75 1.93
C LEU A 57 12.07 2.25 1.83
N VAL A 58 12.58 2.69 0.68
CA VAL A 58 12.95 4.10 0.48
C VAL A 58 11.70 4.96 0.41
N PHE A 59 10.64 4.47 -0.25
CA PHE A 59 9.35 5.14 -0.32
C PHE A 59 8.76 5.38 1.08
N ALA A 60 8.57 4.32 1.87
CA ALA A 60 8.01 4.39 3.23
C ALA A 60 8.87 5.26 4.16
N GLY A 61 10.20 5.13 4.09
CA GLY A 61 11.12 5.91 4.92
C GLY A 61 11.09 7.42 4.63
N LEU A 62 10.78 7.81 3.40
CA LEU A 62 10.85 9.21 2.96
C LEU A 62 9.49 9.90 2.83
N LEU A 63 8.36 9.22 3.02
CA LEU A 63 7.03 9.83 2.87
C LEU A 63 6.83 11.07 3.76
N LEU A 64 7.17 10.99 5.06
CA LEU A 64 7.16 12.14 5.97
C LEU A 64 8.06 13.27 5.48
N THR A 65 9.26 12.92 5.01
CA THR A 65 10.22 13.89 4.45
C THR A 65 9.67 14.57 3.20
N GLY A 66 9.03 13.82 2.31
CA GLY A 66 8.45 14.35 1.07
C GLY A 66 7.32 15.35 1.32
N GLY A 67 6.41 15.05 2.25
CA GLY A 67 5.38 16.00 2.67
C GLY A 67 5.96 17.27 3.26
N TYR A 68 6.97 17.14 4.11
CA TYR A 68 7.68 18.27 4.72
C TYR A 68 8.39 19.18 3.72
N LEU A 69 9.07 18.56 2.74
CA LEU A 69 9.68 19.29 1.63
C LEU A 69 8.60 19.99 0.79
N GLY A 70 7.42 19.37 0.66
CA GLY A 70 6.22 19.96 0.04
C GLY A 70 5.73 21.21 0.74
N ASP A 71 5.55 21.17 2.06
CA ASP A 71 5.15 22.32 2.87
C ASP A 71 6.18 23.45 2.81
N ARG A 72 7.48 23.09 2.77
CA ARG A 72 8.59 24.06 2.78
C ARG A 72 8.85 24.72 1.42
N PHE A 73 8.95 23.93 0.36
CA PHE A 73 9.37 24.39 -0.97
C PHE A 73 8.20 24.61 -1.93
N GLY A 74 7.01 24.11 -1.56
CA GLY A 74 5.78 24.16 -2.33
C GLY A 74 5.46 22.81 -2.97
N HIS A 75 4.26 22.29 -2.70
CA HIS A 75 3.80 20.99 -3.19
C HIS A 75 3.90 20.83 -4.71
N ARG A 76 3.53 21.84 -5.51
CA ARG A 76 3.66 21.76 -6.98
C ARG A 76 5.12 21.59 -7.41
N ARG A 77 6.07 22.25 -6.73
CA ARG A 77 7.49 22.11 -7.07
C ARG A 77 7.98 20.71 -6.75
N MET A 78 7.65 20.17 -5.57
CA MET A 78 8.03 18.81 -5.20
C MET A 78 7.37 17.76 -6.10
N LEU A 79 6.11 17.96 -6.51
CA LEU A 79 5.45 17.12 -7.49
C LEU A 79 6.20 17.09 -8.83
N LEU A 80 6.59 18.26 -9.36
CA LEU A 80 7.34 18.34 -10.62
C LEU A 80 8.73 17.72 -10.51
N THR A 81 9.47 18.02 -9.43
CA THR A 81 10.77 17.41 -9.15
C THR A 81 10.65 15.90 -9.04
N GLY A 82 9.62 15.43 -8.33
CA GLY A 82 9.26 14.04 -8.19
C GLY A 82 9.04 13.36 -9.53
N VAL A 83 8.13 13.87 -10.37
CA VAL A 83 7.84 13.28 -11.69
C VAL A 83 9.06 13.28 -12.62
N ILE A 84 9.82 14.38 -12.67
CA ILE A 84 11.02 14.49 -13.51
C ILE A 84 12.09 13.50 -13.06
N GLY A 85 12.35 13.44 -11.74
CA GLY A 85 13.30 12.50 -11.16
C GLY A 85 12.87 11.04 -11.35
N PHE A 86 11.58 10.76 -11.17
CA PHE A 86 10.99 9.44 -11.38
C PHE A 86 11.20 8.93 -12.81
N MET A 87 10.97 9.79 -13.81
CA MET A 87 11.27 9.45 -15.21
C MET A 87 12.77 9.23 -15.43
N GLY A 88 13.61 10.13 -14.90
CA GLY A 88 15.07 10.02 -15.05
C GLY A 88 15.61 8.72 -14.46
N VAL A 89 15.17 8.35 -13.25
CA VAL A 89 15.55 7.08 -12.62
C VAL A 89 14.91 5.88 -13.31
N SER A 90 13.70 6.01 -13.87
CA SER A 90 13.09 4.94 -14.68
C SER A 90 13.96 4.59 -15.90
N VAL A 91 14.57 5.59 -16.54
CA VAL A 91 15.53 5.35 -17.63
C VAL A 91 16.78 4.61 -17.12
N LEU A 92 17.27 4.95 -15.93
CA LEU A 92 18.39 4.23 -15.30
C LEU A 92 18.03 2.77 -14.96
N ALA A 93 16.82 2.53 -14.44
CA ALA A 93 16.32 1.19 -14.18
C ALA A 93 16.21 0.37 -15.48
N ALA A 94 15.66 0.97 -16.54
CA ALA A 94 15.55 0.34 -17.85
C ALA A 94 16.92 0.06 -18.52
N SER A 95 17.95 0.81 -18.14
CA SER A 95 19.32 0.67 -18.64
C SER A 95 20.22 -0.16 -17.73
N SER A 96 19.66 -0.78 -16.68
CA SER A 96 20.43 -1.55 -15.70
C SER A 96 21.00 -2.83 -16.30
N GLN A 97 22.30 -3.04 -16.09
CA GLN A 97 23.06 -4.18 -16.62
C GLN A 97 23.37 -5.24 -15.56
N ASN A 98 23.09 -4.94 -14.28
CA ASN A 98 23.26 -5.86 -13.17
C ASN A 98 22.25 -5.57 -12.07
N LEU A 99 22.10 -6.53 -11.16
CA LEU A 99 21.19 -6.49 -10.04
C LEU A 99 21.39 -5.25 -9.14
N GLY A 100 22.63 -4.88 -8.83
CA GLY A 100 22.93 -3.73 -7.97
C GLY A 100 22.46 -2.40 -8.55
N GLN A 101 22.65 -2.19 -9.85
CA GLN A 101 22.14 -1.01 -10.57
C GLN A 101 20.62 -0.93 -10.52
N LEU A 102 19.94 -2.07 -10.71
CA LEU A 102 18.49 -2.12 -10.68
C LEU A 102 17.96 -1.83 -9.27
N ILE A 103 18.50 -2.46 -8.24
CA ILE A 103 18.13 -2.21 -6.83
C ILE A 103 18.33 -0.74 -6.47
N ALA A 104 19.47 -0.14 -6.83
CA ALA A 104 19.73 1.28 -6.58
C ALA A 104 18.72 2.18 -7.32
N SER A 105 18.38 1.84 -8.56
CA SER A 105 17.37 2.57 -9.34
C SER A 105 15.98 2.42 -8.72
N ARG A 106 15.62 1.23 -8.20
CA ARG A 106 14.36 1.01 -7.46
C ARG A 106 14.28 1.88 -6.21
N GLY A 107 15.36 1.97 -5.43
CA GLY A 107 15.46 2.92 -4.33
C GLY A 107 15.28 4.37 -4.78
N GLY A 108 15.90 4.77 -5.89
CA GLY A 108 15.71 6.10 -6.48
C GLY A 108 14.26 6.38 -6.93
N LEU A 109 13.56 5.39 -7.48
CA LEU A 109 12.14 5.50 -7.81
C LEU A 109 11.30 5.71 -6.54
N GLY A 110 11.58 4.96 -5.47
CA GLY A 110 10.93 5.15 -4.16
C GLY A 110 11.14 6.54 -3.57
N LEU A 111 12.35 7.10 -3.70
CA LEU A 111 12.67 8.48 -3.29
C LEU A 111 11.78 9.50 -4.01
N PHE A 112 11.69 9.41 -5.33
CA PHE A 112 10.89 10.36 -6.11
C PHE A 112 9.38 10.13 -5.94
N ALA A 113 8.95 8.87 -5.76
CA ALA A 113 7.58 8.53 -5.36
C ALA A 113 7.19 9.22 -4.05
N ALA A 114 8.10 9.26 -3.06
CA ALA A 114 7.86 9.93 -1.77
C ALA A 114 7.70 11.45 -1.90
N LEU A 115 8.25 12.09 -2.94
CA LEU A 115 8.01 13.50 -3.23
C LEU A 115 6.67 13.74 -3.94
N VAL A 116 6.25 12.79 -4.76
CA VAL A 116 5.03 12.87 -5.57
C VAL A 116 3.80 12.63 -4.72
N PHE A 117 3.76 11.50 -4.02
CA PHE A 117 2.54 10.95 -3.41
C PHE A 117 1.88 11.93 -2.40
N PRO A 118 2.58 12.41 -1.34
CA PRO A 118 1.99 13.35 -0.40
C PRO A 118 1.67 14.72 -1.03
N ALA A 119 2.41 15.13 -2.06
CA ALA A 119 2.14 16.37 -2.77
C ALA A 119 0.80 16.31 -3.53
N THR A 120 0.40 15.15 -4.06
CA THR A 120 -0.89 15.02 -4.75
C THR A 120 -2.07 15.33 -3.83
N LEU A 121 -2.14 14.67 -2.68
CA LEU A 121 -3.22 14.86 -1.71
C LEU A 121 -3.21 16.28 -1.11
N ALA A 122 -2.03 16.82 -0.80
CA ALA A 122 -1.90 18.18 -0.28
C ALA A 122 -2.37 19.24 -1.29
N ILE A 123 -2.10 19.07 -2.59
CA ILE A 123 -2.62 19.96 -3.62
C ILE A 123 -4.14 19.83 -3.73
N ILE A 124 -4.68 18.60 -3.72
CA ILE A 124 -6.13 18.35 -3.76
C ILE A 124 -6.83 19.09 -2.62
N THR A 125 -6.35 18.92 -1.39
CA THR A 125 -6.97 19.54 -0.21
C THR A 125 -6.84 21.07 -0.19
N THR A 126 -5.84 21.62 -0.90
CA THR A 126 -5.63 23.07 -1.05
C THR A 126 -6.51 23.68 -2.15
N ILE A 127 -6.68 23.01 -3.30
CA ILE A 127 -7.43 23.57 -4.43
C ILE A 127 -8.96 23.43 -4.26
N PHE A 128 -9.41 22.40 -3.55
CA PHE A 128 -10.81 22.17 -3.21
C PHE A 128 -11.11 22.76 -1.83
N VAL A 129 -11.54 24.03 -1.83
CA VAL A 129 -11.84 24.78 -0.60
C VAL A 129 -13.20 24.40 -0.01
N ASP A 130 -14.17 24.05 -0.87
CA ASP A 130 -15.47 23.57 -0.44
C ASP A 130 -15.34 22.15 0.14
N THR A 131 -15.86 21.94 1.35
CA THR A 131 -15.74 20.66 2.06
C THR A 131 -16.33 19.49 1.28
N ARG A 132 -17.42 19.70 0.54
CA ARG A 132 -18.11 18.65 -0.21
C ARG A 132 -17.38 18.32 -1.51
N GLU A 133 -16.89 19.33 -2.23
CA GLU A 133 -16.03 19.11 -3.39
C GLU A 133 -14.72 18.42 -2.98
N ARG A 134 -14.11 18.86 -1.87
CA ARG A 134 -12.87 18.25 -1.32
C ARG A 134 -13.07 16.79 -0.95
N ALA A 135 -14.16 16.47 -0.25
CA ALA A 135 -14.53 15.10 0.07
C ALA A 135 -14.63 14.24 -1.20
N THR A 136 -15.31 14.74 -2.23
CA THR A 136 -15.45 14.04 -3.52
C THR A 136 -14.10 13.83 -4.19
N ALA A 137 -13.24 14.86 -4.21
CA ALA A 137 -11.91 14.78 -4.80
C ALA A 137 -10.99 13.78 -4.08
N VAL A 138 -11.02 13.76 -2.74
CA VAL A 138 -10.30 12.77 -1.92
C VAL A 138 -10.82 11.36 -2.17
N GLY A 139 -12.13 11.18 -2.32
CA GLY A 139 -12.73 9.90 -2.67
C GLY A 139 -12.27 9.37 -4.04
N ILE A 140 -12.18 10.24 -5.05
CA ILE A 140 -11.66 9.88 -6.38
C ILE A 140 -10.18 9.52 -6.31
N TRP A 141 -9.37 10.32 -5.62
CA TRP A 141 -7.96 10.04 -5.38
C TRP A 141 -7.74 8.68 -4.71
N ALA A 142 -8.46 8.42 -3.61
CA ALA A 142 -8.39 7.14 -2.91
C ALA A 142 -8.81 5.95 -3.81
N ALA A 143 -9.86 6.11 -4.62
CA ALA A 143 -10.29 5.10 -5.58
C ALA A 143 -9.17 4.75 -6.58
N VAL A 144 -8.47 5.76 -7.09
CA VAL A 144 -7.40 5.59 -8.08
C VAL A 144 -6.23 4.82 -7.50
N SER A 145 -5.83 5.04 -6.25
CA SER A 145 -4.78 4.21 -5.63
C SER A 145 -5.16 2.72 -5.55
N GLY A 146 -6.43 2.41 -5.28
CA GLY A 146 -6.91 1.03 -5.27
C GLY A 146 -6.95 0.37 -6.64
N ILE A 147 -7.36 1.12 -7.67
CA ILE A 147 -7.39 0.66 -9.06
C ILE A 147 -5.97 0.37 -9.57
N ALA A 148 -4.99 1.19 -9.17
CA ALA A 148 -3.60 1.05 -9.57
C ALA A 148 -3.03 -0.36 -9.31
N VAL A 149 -3.42 -0.96 -8.18
CA VAL A 149 -2.97 -2.29 -7.76
C VAL A 149 -3.36 -3.38 -8.76
N ALA A 150 -4.52 -3.25 -9.41
CA ALA A 150 -4.96 -4.21 -10.42
C ALA A 150 -4.40 -3.91 -11.81
N ILE A 151 -4.19 -2.63 -12.14
CA ILE A 151 -3.64 -2.23 -13.45
C ILE A 151 -2.19 -2.68 -13.60
N GLY A 152 -1.37 -2.60 -12.54
CA GLY A 152 0.05 -2.96 -12.60
C GLY A 152 0.31 -4.35 -13.19
N PRO A 153 -0.24 -5.43 -12.63
CA PRO A 153 -0.03 -6.78 -13.16
C PRO A 153 -0.57 -6.98 -14.57
N VAL A 154 -1.69 -6.35 -14.92
CA VAL A 154 -2.29 -6.45 -16.26
C VAL A 154 -1.40 -5.77 -17.30
N LEU A 155 -0.98 -4.52 -17.03
CA LEU A 155 -0.10 -3.76 -17.90
C LEU A 155 1.29 -4.44 -18.00
N GLY A 156 1.82 -4.91 -16.88
CA GLY A 156 3.10 -5.63 -16.83
C GLY A 156 3.09 -6.93 -17.62
N GLY A 157 2.03 -7.73 -17.46
CA GLY A 157 1.85 -8.96 -18.24
C GLY A 157 1.80 -8.68 -19.74
N TRP A 158 0.97 -7.71 -20.15
CA TRP A 158 0.87 -7.32 -21.56
C TRP A 158 2.19 -6.81 -22.14
N LEU A 159 2.94 -6.00 -21.37
CA LEU A 159 4.25 -5.52 -21.79
C LEU A 159 5.25 -6.66 -21.96
N LEU A 160 5.30 -7.62 -21.03
CA LEU A 160 6.24 -8.75 -21.07
C LEU A 160 5.90 -9.78 -22.14
N GLU A 161 4.64 -9.83 -22.62
CA GLU A 161 4.27 -10.65 -23.77
C GLU A 161 4.82 -10.11 -25.10
N HIS A 162 5.03 -8.79 -25.20
CA HIS A 162 5.39 -8.12 -26.45
C HIS A 162 6.81 -7.51 -26.45
N PHE A 163 7.37 -7.26 -25.26
CA PHE A 163 8.61 -6.53 -25.05
C PHE A 163 9.45 -7.18 -23.93
N SER A 164 10.71 -6.76 -23.80
CA SER A 164 11.60 -7.23 -22.72
C SER A 164 11.20 -6.64 -21.36
N TRP A 165 11.80 -7.15 -20.27
CA TRP A 165 11.53 -6.65 -18.91
C TRP A 165 11.82 -5.16 -18.75
N THR A 166 12.74 -4.58 -19.52
CA THR A 166 13.06 -3.14 -19.42
C THR A 166 11.87 -2.25 -19.80
N SER A 167 10.90 -2.79 -20.55
CA SER A 167 9.66 -2.10 -20.92
C SER A 167 8.85 -1.65 -19.70
N VAL A 168 8.90 -2.38 -18.58
CA VAL A 168 8.16 -2.03 -17.34
C VAL A 168 8.68 -0.76 -16.69
N PHE A 169 9.90 -0.33 -17.02
CA PHE A 169 10.48 0.93 -16.59
C PHE A 169 10.36 2.01 -17.67
N TRP A 170 10.53 1.63 -18.94
CA TRP A 170 10.33 2.55 -20.06
C TRP A 170 8.94 3.14 -20.12
N VAL A 171 7.91 2.38 -19.72
CA VAL A 171 6.52 2.83 -19.69
C VAL A 171 6.35 4.10 -18.83
N ASN A 172 7.11 4.26 -17.76
CA ASN A 172 7.01 5.43 -16.88
C ASN A 172 7.38 6.75 -17.58
N VAL A 173 8.19 6.71 -18.65
CA VAL A 173 8.65 7.90 -19.35
C VAL A 173 7.52 8.58 -20.14
N PRO A 174 6.81 7.93 -21.09
CA PRO A 174 5.68 8.55 -21.77
C PRO A 174 4.55 8.95 -20.80
N PHE A 175 4.24 8.10 -19.81
CA PHE A 175 3.24 8.44 -18.79
C PHE A 175 3.68 9.67 -17.98
N GLY A 176 4.96 9.74 -17.59
CA GLY A 176 5.53 10.87 -16.85
C GLY A 176 5.57 12.16 -17.67
N LEU A 177 5.82 12.09 -18.98
CA LEU A 177 5.79 13.25 -19.88
C LEU A 177 4.37 13.81 -20.02
N VAL A 178 3.38 12.93 -20.17
CA VAL A 178 1.96 13.33 -20.18
C VAL A 178 1.60 13.96 -18.84
N ALA A 179 1.95 13.31 -17.73
CA ALA A 179 1.72 13.82 -16.38
C ALA A 179 2.35 15.21 -16.18
N LEU A 180 3.60 15.39 -16.60
CA LEU A 180 4.33 16.64 -16.51
C LEU A 180 3.64 17.75 -17.31
N ALA A 181 3.23 17.48 -18.56
CA ALA A 181 2.52 18.43 -19.41
C ALA A 181 1.19 18.86 -18.78
N VAL A 182 0.42 17.92 -18.23
CA VAL A 182 -0.87 18.21 -17.60
C VAL A 182 -0.68 18.97 -16.27
N ILE A 183 0.30 18.60 -15.44
CA ILE A 183 0.61 19.34 -14.19
C ILE A 183 1.00 20.78 -14.52
N LEU A 184 1.84 20.98 -15.54
CA LEU A 184 2.33 22.31 -15.91
C LEU A 184 1.20 23.24 -16.35
N THR A 185 0.18 22.70 -17.02
CA THR A 185 -0.94 23.46 -17.59
C THR A 185 -2.08 23.68 -16.61
N VAL A 186 -2.37 22.70 -15.75
CA VAL A 186 -3.62 22.69 -14.96
C VAL A 186 -3.39 22.92 -13.46
N VAL A 187 -2.25 22.49 -12.90
CA VAL A 187 -2.02 22.56 -11.45
C VAL A 187 -1.50 23.96 -11.07
N PRO A 188 -2.20 24.71 -10.21
CA PRO A 188 -1.80 26.06 -9.83
C PRO A 188 -0.54 26.05 -8.95
N GLY A 189 0.29 27.09 -9.10
CA GLY A 189 1.48 27.26 -8.26
C GLY A 189 1.12 27.48 -6.79
N THR A 190 1.61 26.59 -5.92
CA THR A 190 1.56 26.75 -4.46
C THR A 190 2.81 27.51 -3.99
N ARG A 191 2.63 28.69 -3.37
CA ARG A 191 3.72 29.41 -2.69
C ARG A 191 3.63 29.15 -1.19
N PRO A 192 4.73 28.72 -0.53
CA PRO A 192 4.78 28.67 0.93
C PRO A 192 4.53 30.06 1.52
N LEU A 193 3.66 30.16 2.53
CA LEU A 193 3.33 31.43 3.20
C LEU A 193 4.50 31.93 4.09
N ALA A 194 5.26 31.01 4.67
CA ALA A 194 6.47 31.27 5.44
C ALA A 194 7.38 30.02 5.38
N VAL A 195 8.70 30.23 5.44
CA VAL A 195 9.69 29.14 5.45
C VAL A 195 10.24 29.00 6.87
N PRO A 196 9.70 28.10 7.71
CA PRO A 196 10.22 27.86 9.06
C PRO A 196 11.66 27.30 9.04
N ARG A 197 12.29 27.14 10.20
CA ARG A 197 13.61 26.48 10.30
C ARG A 197 13.54 25.03 9.81
N PHE A 198 14.62 24.53 9.21
CA PHE A 198 14.68 23.16 8.69
C PHE A 198 14.91 22.17 9.83
N ASP A 199 14.04 21.19 9.96
CA ASP A 199 14.12 20.14 10.99
C ASP A 199 14.94 18.94 10.50
N ALA A 200 16.26 19.12 10.45
CA ALA A 200 17.18 18.06 10.01
C ALA A 200 17.14 16.83 10.94
N ALA A 201 16.96 17.05 12.25
CA ALA A 201 16.90 15.98 13.23
C ALA A 201 15.64 15.14 13.05
N GLY A 202 14.48 15.78 12.86
CA GLY A 202 13.23 15.10 12.57
C GLY A 202 13.27 14.31 11.27
N VAL A 203 13.86 14.87 10.20
CA VAL A 203 14.08 14.15 8.94
C VAL A 203 14.96 12.91 9.17
N ALA A 204 16.12 13.06 9.80
CA ALA A 204 17.03 11.93 10.02
C ALA A 204 16.39 10.82 10.88
N LEU A 205 15.73 11.20 11.98
CA LEU A 205 15.09 10.25 12.89
C LEU A 205 13.85 9.57 12.27
N SER A 206 13.04 10.29 11.48
CA SER A 206 11.91 9.68 10.78
C SER A 206 12.36 8.69 9.72
N VAL A 207 13.34 9.06 8.88
CA VAL A 207 13.91 8.17 7.86
C VAL A 207 14.54 6.94 8.51
N ALA A 208 15.35 7.12 9.55
CA ALA A 208 15.99 6.01 10.25
C ALA A 208 14.97 5.10 10.94
N GLY A 209 13.99 5.67 11.65
CA GLY A 209 13.00 4.91 12.40
C GLY A 209 12.02 4.16 11.52
N LEU A 210 11.42 4.86 10.54
CA LEU A 210 10.48 4.24 9.60
C LEU A 210 11.17 3.30 8.62
N GLY A 211 12.37 3.66 8.15
CA GLY A 211 13.18 2.80 7.30
C GLY A 211 13.57 1.52 8.02
N LEU A 212 14.11 1.61 9.24
CA LEU A 212 14.48 0.42 10.01
C LEU A 212 13.27 -0.45 10.37
N LEU A 213 12.13 0.17 10.72
CA LEU A 213 10.89 -0.56 10.99
C LEU A 213 10.44 -1.33 9.75
N THR A 214 10.33 -0.63 8.61
CA THR A 214 9.88 -1.21 7.34
C THR A 214 10.82 -2.32 6.89
N TYR A 215 12.13 -2.09 6.93
CA TYR A 215 13.16 -3.09 6.64
C TYR A 215 13.00 -4.34 7.50
N THR A 216 12.86 -4.16 8.82
CA THR A 216 12.76 -5.28 9.75
C THR A 216 11.47 -6.07 9.51
N LEU A 217 10.36 -5.41 9.19
CA LEU A 217 9.08 -6.07 8.90
C LEU A 217 9.09 -6.83 7.57
N ILE A 218 9.76 -6.31 6.55
CA ILE A 218 9.95 -6.99 5.26
C ILE A 218 10.81 -8.25 5.43
N GLU A 219 11.89 -8.17 6.22
CA GLU A 219 12.82 -9.28 6.44
C GLU A 219 12.31 -10.30 7.47
N ALA A 220 11.43 -9.93 8.39
CA ALA A 220 10.96 -10.78 9.48
C ALA A 220 10.41 -12.15 9.03
N PRO A 221 9.63 -12.28 7.94
CA PRO A 221 9.17 -13.58 7.44
C PRO A 221 10.30 -14.50 6.97
N HIS A 222 11.42 -13.95 6.51
CA HIS A 222 12.55 -14.69 5.95
C HIS A 222 13.59 -15.03 7.02
N VAL A 223 13.90 -14.06 7.87
CA VAL A 223 14.86 -14.22 8.96
C VAL A 223 14.22 -15.00 10.11
N GLY A 224 12.93 -14.82 10.36
CA GLY A 224 12.21 -15.39 11.49
C GLY A 224 11.86 -14.33 12.53
N TRP A 225 10.62 -14.35 13.00
CA TRP A 225 10.11 -13.37 13.98
C TRP A 225 10.77 -13.48 15.36
N GLY A 226 11.20 -14.68 15.74
CA GLY A 226 11.87 -14.95 17.03
C GLY A 226 13.38 -14.73 17.02
N GLU A 227 13.99 -14.51 15.85
CA GLU A 227 15.43 -14.31 15.75
C GLU A 227 15.86 -13.01 16.44
N PRO A 228 17.01 -13.00 17.15
CA PRO A 228 17.51 -11.80 17.82
C PRO A 228 17.64 -10.60 16.89
N ARG A 229 18.00 -10.83 15.62
CA ARG A 229 18.11 -9.78 14.60
C ARG A 229 16.79 -9.04 14.37
N THR A 230 15.68 -9.78 14.26
CA THR A 230 14.35 -9.21 14.03
C THR A 230 13.86 -8.47 15.27
N ILE A 231 14.02 -9.07 16.46
CA ILE A 231 13.61 -8.45 17.73
C ILE A 231 14.40 -7.16 17.98
N LEU A 232 15.73 -7.21 17.83
CA LEU A 232 16.59 -6.02 17.99
C LEU A 232 16.26 -4.95 16.95
N GLY A 233 15.95 -5.32 15.71
CA GLY A 233 15.51 -4.40 14.67
C GLY A 233 14.22 -3.65 15.04
N ILE A 234 13.20 -4.38 15.52
CA ILE A 234 11.93 -3.79 15.99
C ILE A 234 12.18 -2.88 17.19
N VAL A 235 12.90 -3.35 18.20
CA VAL A 235 13.21 -2.57 19.41
C VAL A 235 13.99 -1.30 19.07
N ALA A 236 15.00 -1.40 18.21
CA ALA A 236 15.78 -0.25 17.75
C ALA A 236 14.92 0.74 16.96
N ALA A 237 14.06 0.27 16.06
CA ALA A 237 13.17 1.12 15.30
C ALA A 237 12.18 1.87 16.22
N LEU A 238 11.57 1.17 17.18
CA LEU A 238 10.68 1.78 18.17
C LEU A 238 11.41 2.77 19.08
N ALA A 239 12.66 2.49 19.46
CA ALA A 239 13.48 3.43 20.22
C ALA A 239 13.77 4.70 19.42
N ILE A 240 14.16 4.58 18.14
CA ILE A 240 14.40 5.73 17.25
C ILE A 240 13.11 6.54 17.05
N LEU A 241 11.98 5.88 16.82
CA LEU A 241 10.67 6.55 16.69
C LEU A 241 10.23 7.22 17.99
N THR A 242 10.58 6.66 19.15
CA THR A 242 10.34 7.31 20.45
C THR A 242 11.20 8.56 20.60
N VAL A 243 12.48 8.49 20.23
CA VAL A 243 13.38 9.65 20.21
C VAL A 243 12.87 10.71 19.22
N PHE A 244 12.38 10.31 18.05
CA PHE A 244 11.68 11.18 17.10
C PHE A 244 10.52 11.91 17.78
N VAL A 245 9.57 11.20 18.39
CA VAL A 245 8.41 11.81 19.05
C VAL A 245 8.83 12.81 20.14
N VAL A 246 9.75 12.42 21.03
CA VAL A 246 10.26 13.30 22.10
C VAL A 246 10.93 14.55 21.54
N THR A 247 11.65 14.40 20.42
CA THR A 247 12.34 15.51 19.75
C THR A 247 11.32 16.45 19.09
N GLN A 248 10.33 15.91 18.38
CA GLN A 248 9.27 16.70 17.74
C GLN A 248 8.41 17.47 18.75
N LEU A 249 8.20 16.93 19.96
CA LEU A 249 7.47 17.64 21.02
C LEU A 249 8.20 18.89 21.57
N ARG A 250 9.53 18.96 21.39
CA ARG A 250 10.40 20.03 21.92
C ARG A 250 10.78 21.08 20.87
N ILE A 251 10.76 20.74 19.59
CA ILE A 251 11.13 21.64 18.49
C ILE A 251 9.97 22.61 18.17
N ALA A 252 10.29 23.87 17.87
CA ALA A 252 9.29 24.90 17.58
C ALA A 252 8.60 24.73 16.21
N HIS A 253 9.31 24.18 15.22
CA HIS A 253 8.81 23.92 13.87
C HIS A 253 9.09 22.47 13.47
N PRO A 254 8.38 21.50 14.07
CA PRO A 254 8.60 20.07 13.82
C PRO A 254 8.22 19.70 12.38
N ILE A 255 8.87 18.68 11.82
CA ILE A 255 8.43 18.03 10.57
C ILE A 255 7.02 17.43 10.70
N LEU A 256 6.69 16.92 11.89
CA LEU A 256 5.38 16.39 12.21
C LEU A 256 4.97 16.88 13.60
N ASP A 257 3.86 17.61 13.67
CA ASP A 257 3.25 17.95 14.95
C ASP A 257 2.58 16.69 15.55
N VAL A 258 3.37 15.91 16.29
CA VAL A 258 2.92 14.66 16.92
C VAL A 258 1.78 14.86 17.93
N ARG A 259 1.52 16.11 18.36
CA ARG A 259 0.38 16.44 19.23
C ARG A 259 -0.96 16.23 18.50
N LEU A 260 -0.96 16.17 17.17
CA LEU A 260 -2.14 15.80 16.39
C LEU A 260 -2.67 14.41 16.75
N PHE A 261 -1.81 13.48 17.17
CA PHE A 261 -2.23 12.16 17.65
C PHE A 261 -2.91 12.19 19.03
N ALA A 262 -2.83 13.30 19.78
CA ALA A 262 -3.67 13.49 20.97
C ALA A 262 -5.14 13.73 20.59
N ASN A 263 -5.42 14.20 19.36
CA ASN A 263 -6.76 14.21 18.82
C ASN A 263 -7.18 12.77 18.48
N ARG A 264 -8.08 12.23 19.31
CA ARG A 264 -8.62 10.87 19.13
C ARG A 264 -9.21 10.61 17.74
N HIS A 265 -9.79 11.61 17.07
CA HIS A 265 -10.35 11.42 15.72
C HIS A 265 -9.24 11.26 14.69
N PHE A 266 -8.19 12.07 14.78
CA PHE A 266 -7.01 11.96 13.91
C PHE A 266 -6.31 10.61 14.11
N ALA A 267 -6.00 10.26 15.36
CA ALA A 267 -5.32 8.99 15.67
C ALA A 267 -6.14 7.76 15.26
N THR A 268 -7.45 7.77 15.50
CA THR A 268 -8.32 6.66 15.11
C THR A 268 -8.45 6.56 13.59
N ALA A 269 -8.58 7.69 12.88
CA ALA A 269 -8.65 7.68 11.42
C ALA A 269 -7.35 7.16 10.79
N ALA A 270 -6.18 7.56 11.31
CA ALA A 270 -4.90 7.01 10.91
C ALA A 270 -4.84 5.49 11.19
N GLY A 271 -5.20 5.04 12.39
CA GLY A 271 -5.23 3.62 12.74
C GLY A 271 -6.15 2.79 11.83
N MET A 272 -7.34 3.31 11.50
CA MET A 272 -8.28 2.66 10.57
C MET A 272 -7.71 2.55 9.16
N ILE A 273 -7.02 3.58 8.66
CA ILE A 273 -6.32 3.53 7.38
C ILE A 273 -5.21 2.48 7.41
N SER A 274 -4.43 2.41 8.50
CA SER A 274 -3.39 1.37 8.66
C SER A 274 -3.99 -0.03 8.54
N VAL A 275 -5.09 -0.30 9.26
CA VAL A 275 -5.77 -1.60 9.23
C VAL A 275 -6.39 -1.90 7.86
N ALA A 276 -6.95 -0.89 7.19
CA ALA A 276 -7.51 -1.07 5.85
C ALA A 276 -6.44 -1.42 4.82
N PHE A 277 -5.25 -0.80 4.90
CA PHE A 277 -4.13 -1.10 3.99
C PHE A 277 -3.41 -2.40 4.36
N PHE A 278 -3.32 -2.73 5.65
CA PHE A 278 -2.94 -4.07 6.12
C PHE A 278 -3.79 -5.15 5.47
N ALA A 279 -5.11 -4.97 5.54
CA ALA A 279 -6.04 -5.90 4.94
C ALA A 279 -5.94 -5.92 3.42
N LEU A 280 -5.80 -4.77 2.74
CA LEU A 280 -5.64 -4.70 1.29
C LEU A 280 -4.38 -5.45 0.81
N PHE A 281 -3.20 -5.10 1.32
CA PHE A 281 -1.95 -5.64 0.78
C PHE A 281 -1.80 -7.12 1.14
N GLY A 282 -2.15 -7.49 2.38
CA GLY A 282 -2.17 -8.89 2.76
C GLY A 282 -3.21 -9.71 1.99
N PHE A 283 -4.39 -9.15 1.70
CA PHE A 283 -5.36 -9.79 0.80
C PHE A 283 -4.79 -10.00 -0.62
N ILE A 284 -4.22 -8.97 -1.22
CA ILE A 284 -3.64 -9.04 -2.57
C ILE A 284 -2.54 -10.10 -2.63
N PHE A 285 -1.71 -10.19 -1.58
CA PHE A 285 -0.73 -11.26 -1.44
C PHE A 285 -1.40 -12.64 -1.41
N LEU A 286 -2.32 -12.87 -0.47
CA LEU A 286 -3.00 -14.15 -0.28
C LEU A 286 -3.79 -14.61 -1.52
N ILE A 287 -4.58 -13.72 -2.12
CA ILE A 287 -5.44 -14.06 -3.27
C ILE A 287 -4.62 -14.36 -4.53
N THR A 288 -3.49 -13.68 -4.70
CA THR A 288 -2.59 -13.92 -5.83
C THR A 288 -1.98 -15.31 -5.71
N GLN A 289 -1.52 -15.68 -4.50
CA GLN A 289 -1.03 -17.03 -4.22
C GLN A 289 -2.13 -18.08 -4.43
N PHE A 290 -3.37 -17.82 -3.98
CA PHE A 290 -4.49 -18.73 -4.21
C PHE A 290 -4.78 -18.94 -5.71
N PHE A 291 -4.84 -17.87 -6.51
CA PHE A 291 -5.10 -17.97 -7.94
C PHE A 291 -4.01 -18.74 -8.69
N GLN A 292 -2.75 -18.58 -8.30
CA GLN A 292 -1.64 -19.26 -8.98
C GLN A 292 -1.46 -20.69 -8.45
N ALA A 293 -1.33 -20.86 -7.14
CA ALA A 293 -1.03 -22.17 -6.54
C ALA A 293 -2.23 -23.11 -6.49
N VAL A 294 -3.43 -22.59 -6.17
CA VAL A 294 -4.64 -23.42 -6.05
C VAL A 294 -5.38 -23.51 -7.37
N LYS A 295 -5.59 -22.39 -8.05
CA LYS A 295 -6.35 -22.38 -9.31
C LYS A 295 -5.51 -22.60 -10.56
N GLY A 296 -4.18 -22.58 -10.47
CA GLY A 296 -3.29 -22.80 -11.61
C GLY A 296 -3.36 -21.70 -12.66
N TYR A 297 -3.86 -20.51 -12.31
CA TYR A 297 -3.92 -19.39 -13.25
C TYR A 297 -2.54 -18.80 -13.47
N GLY A 298 -2.22 -18.45 -14.71
CA GLY A 298 -1.02 -17.66 -15.01
C GLY A 298 -1.10 -16.25 -14.40
N PRO A 299 0.03 -15.52 -14.32
CA PRO A 299 0.08 -14.20 -13.68
C PRO A 299 -0.93 -13.19 -14.23
N LEU A 300 -1.06 -13.08 -15.56
CA LEU A 300 -2.04 -12.19 -16.19
C LEU A 300 -3.48 -12.59 -15.83
N ALA A 301 -3.77 -13.89 -15.88
CA ALA A 301 -5.09 -14.43 -15.57
C ALA A 301 -5.47 -14.22 -14.08
N ALA A 302 -4.49 -14.28 -13.17
CA ALA A 302 -4.67 -13.94 -11.77
C ALA A 302 -4.92 -12.44 -11.57
N GLY A 303 -4.14 -11.58 -12.24
CA GLY A 303 -4.32 -10.12 -12.21
C GLY A 303 -5.67 -9.66 -12.76
N VAL A 304 -6.11 -10.19 -13.91
CA VAL A 304 -7.45 -9.88 -14.46
C VAL A 304 -8.56 -10.28 -13.48
N ARG A 305 -8.37 -11.36 -12.74
CA ARG A 305 -9.35 -11.83 -11.73
C ARG A 305 -9.37 -10.98 -10.47
N THR A 306 -8.43 -10.06 -10.26
CA THR A 306 -8.53 -9.08 -9.17
C THR A 306 -9.29 -7.81 -9.54
N LEU A 307 -9.64 -7.61 -10.82
CA LEU A 307 -10.37 -6.44 -11.30
C LEU A 307 -11.70 -6.16 -10.58
N PRO A 308 -12.53 -7.14 -10.14
CA PRO A 308 -13.73 -6.82 -9.37
C PRO A 308 -13.46 -6.01 -8.11
N PHE A 309 -12.32 -6.23 -7.45
CA PHE A 309 -11.91 -5.43 -6.29
C PHE A 309 -11.75 -3.96 -6.67
N ALA A 310 -11.00 -3.69 -7.75
CA ALA A 310 -10.79 -2.34 -8.27
C ALA A 310 -12.10 -1.68 -8.72
N ILE A 311 -12.99 -2.43 -9.40
CA ILE A 311 -14.28 -1.93 -9.89
C ILE A 311 -15.18 -1.55 -8.71
N VAL A 312 -15.32 -2.43 -7.71
CA VAL A 312 -16.16 -2.17 -6.54
C VAL A 312 -15.64 -0.97 -5.76
N MET A 313 -14.32 -0.87 -5.58
CA MET A 313 -13.70 0.27 -4.91
C MET A 313 -13.92 1.58 -5.68
N ALA A 314 -13.79 1.56 -7.02
CA ALA A 314 -14.04 2.72 -7.87
C ALA A 314 -15.49 3.21 -7.78
N VAL A 315 -16.45 2.29 -7.76
CA VAL A 315 -17.88 2.59 -7.68
C VAL A 315 -18.28 3.05 -6.28
N LEU A 316 -17.77 2.42 -5.23
CA LEU A 316 -18.20 2.68 -3.86
C LEU A 316 -17.44 3.80 -3.16
N SER A 317 -16.25 4.20 -3.61
CA SER A 317 -15.52 5.32 -2.99
C SER A 317 -16.29 6.65 -3.03
N PRO A 318 -16.89 7.10 -4.16
CA PRO A 318 -17.75 8.28 -4.15
C PRO A 318 -18.99 8.11 -3.27
N VAL A 319 -19.58 6.92 -3.25
CA VAL A 319 -20.74 6.58 -2.42
C VAL A 319 -20.39 6.70 -0.93
N ALA A 320 -19.22 6.20 -0.52
CA ALA A 320 -18.71 6.31 0.84
C ALA A 320 -18.62 7.77 1.28
N MET A 321 -18.19 8.69 0.41
CA MET A 321 -18.13 10.11 0.72
C MET A 321 -19.52 10.74 0.87
N VAL A 322 -20.48 10.37 0.02
CA VAL A 322 -21.87 10.83 0.15
C VAL A 322 -22.50 10.32 1.46
N LEU A 323 -22.29 9.05 1.78
CA LEU A 323 -22.74 8.45 3.04
C LEU A 323 -22.06 9.10 4.24
N SER A 324 -20.77 9.42 4.14
CA SER A 324 -20.00 10.07 5.21
C SER A 324 -20.56 11.46 5.52
N HIS A 325 -20.92 12.23 4.49
CA HIS A 325 -21.59 13.51 4.69
C HIS A 325 -22.98 13.39 5.31
N ARG A 326 -23.74 12.36 4.94
CA ARG A 326 -25.13 12.18 5.39
C ARG A 326 -25.23 11.60 6.80
N PHE A 327 -24.41 10.60 7.10
CA PHE A 327 -24.49 9.81 8.33
C PHE A 327 -23.33 10.06 9.29
N GLY A 328 -22.24 10.66 8.80
CA GLY A 328 -21.00 10.90 9.56
C GLY A 328 -19.93 9.84 9.28
N ALA A 329 -18.68 10.28 9.21
CA ALA A 329 -17.52 9.44 8.89
C ALA A 329 -17.37 8.22 9.83
N ARG A 330 -17.77 8.34 11.10
CA ARG A 330 -17.77 7.23 12.06
C ARG A 330 -18.56 6.02 11.57
N TYR A 331 -19.82 6.22 11.19
CA TYR A 331 -20.69 5.10 10.85
C TYR A 331 -20.21 4.41 9.57
N VAL A 332 -19.80 5.20 8.58
CA VAL A 332 -19.28 4.67 7.32
C VAL A 332 -17.98 3.88 7.54
N ALA A 333 -17.02 4.43 8.28
CA ALA A 333 -15.76 3.74 8.56
C ALA A 333 -15.94 2.45 9.39
N VAL A 334 -16.83 2.47 10.39
CA VAL A 334 -17.19 1.27 11.18
C VAL A 334 -17.83 0.21 10.29
N THR A 335 -18.83 0.59 9.47
CA THR A 335 -19.43 -0.34 8.50
C THR A 335 -18.38 -0.88 7.55
N GLY A 336 -17.45 -0.04 7.08
CA GLY A 336 -16.35 -0.45 6.22
C GLY A 336 -15.48 -1.53 6.87
N ALA A 337 -15.09 -1.36 8.13
CA ALA A 337 -14.30 -2.37 8.85
C ALA A 337 -15.03 -3.71 8.99
N PHE A 338 -16.33 -3.69 9.28
CA PHE A 338 -17.12 -4.92 9.34
C PHE A 338 -17.35 -5.56 7.95
N LEU A 339 -17.45 -4.76 6.89
CA LEU A 339 -17.49 -5.28 5.52
C LEU A 339 -16.16 -5.95 5.14
N MET A 340 -15.02 -5.36 5.49
CA MET A 340 -13.71 -6.02 5.29
C MET A 340 -13.61 -7.33 6.08
N SER A 341 -14.02 -7.31 7.35
CA SER A 341 -14.03 -8.49 8.21
C SER A 341 -14.94 -9.59 7.65
N GLY A 342 -16.15 -9.24 7.21
CA GLY A 342 -17.07 -10.17 6.56
C GLY A 342 -16.53 -10.73 5.24
N GLY A 343 -15.83 -9.91 4.46
CA GLY A 343 -15.16 -10.36 3.23
C GLY A 343 -14.07 -11.39 3.49
N PHE A 344 -13.23 -11.17 4.50
CA PHE A 344 -12.29 -12.20 4.96
C PHE A 344 -13.02 -13.44 5.49
N ALA A 345 -14.05 -13.28 6.32
CA ALA A 345 -14.81 -14.41 6.86
C ALA A 345 -15.47 -15.27 5.76
N LEU A 346 -15.81 -14.69 4.60
CA LEU A 346 -16.28 -15.48 3.44
C LEU A 346 -15.18 -16.34 2.82
N VAL A 347 -13.92 -15.93 2.88
CA VAL A 347 -12.78 -16.74 2.40
C VAL A 347 -12.60 -17.98 3.27
N GLU A 348 -12.94 -17.91 4.55
CA GLU A 348 -12.93 -19.08 5.45
C GLU A 348 -13.87 -20.20 4.97
N LEU A 349 -14.98 -19.82 4.34
CA LEU A 349 -15.94 -20.77 3.77
C LEU A 349 -15.48 -21.34 2.43
N SER A 350 -14.41 -20.79 1.84
CA SER A 350 -13.88 -21.25 0.56
C SER A 350 -13.03 -22.50 0.70
N SER A 351 -13.12 -23.37 -0.28
CA SER A 351 -12.29 -24.57 -0.42
C SER A 351 -11.49 -24.49 -1.72
N ARG A 352 -10.57 -25.44 -1.92
CA ARG A 352 -9.82 -25.54 -3.18
C ARG A 352 -10.71 -25.72 -4.42
N THR A 353 -11.93 -26.25 -4.25
CA THR A 353 -12.89 -26.45 -5.36
C THR A 353 -13.82 -25.26 -5.61
N SER A 354 -13.89 -24.27 -4.71
CA SER A 354 -14.80 -23.12 -4.85
C SER A 354 -14.60 -22.35 -6.15
N GLY A 355 -15.69 -22.06 -6.86
CA GLY A 355 -15.65 -21.31 -8.11
C GLY A 355 -15.25 -19.85 -7.91
N TYR A 356 -14.61 -19.27 -8.92
CA TYR A 356 -14.28 -17.83 -8.92
C TYR A 356 -15.55 -16.96 -8.83
N TRP A 357 -16.57 -17.31 -9.60
CA TRP A 357 -17.86 -16.61 -9.65
C TRP A 357 -18.78 -16.90 -8.44
N GLU A 358 -18.32 -17.70 -7.48
CA GLU A 358 -19.06 -18.04 -6.27
C GLU A 358 -18.56 -17.18 -5.10
N LEU A 359 -17.95 -17.79 -4.09
CA LEU A 359 -17.54 -17.11 -2.85
C LEU A 359 -16.45 -16.06 -3.05
N ILE A 360 -15.53 -16.29 -4.00
CA ILE A 360 -14.33 -15.47 -4.14
C ILE A 360 -14.69 -14.05 -4.57
N ILE A 361 -15.49 -13.89 -5.63
CA ILE A 361 -15.87 -12.56 -6.12
C ILE A 361 -16.63 -11.76 -5.04
N TRP A 362 -17.45 -12.41 -4.22
CA TRP A 362 -18.17 -11.77 -3.12
C TRP A 362 -17.24 -11.36 -1.98
N ALA A 363 -16.30 -12.22 -1.59
CA ALA A 363 -15.26 -11.88 -0.62
C ALA A 363 -14.49 -10.64 -1.08
N MET A 364 -14.01 -10.63 -2.33
CA MET A 364 -13.32 -9.48 -2.92
C MET A 364 -14.15 -8.21 -2.92
N SER A 365 -15.44 -8.33 -3.27
CA SER A 365 -16.35 -7.20 -3.32
C SER A 365 -16.61 -6.60 -1.94
N LEU A 366 -16.81 -7.43 -0.91
CA LEU A 366 -16.98 -6.95 0.46
C LEU A 366 -15.72 -6.26 1.00
N MET A 367 -14.54 -6.81 0.70
CA MET A 367 -13.27 -6.21 1.11
C MET A 367 -13.02 -4.87 0.41
N ALA A 368 -13.30 -4.78 -0.89
CA ALA A 368 -13.21 -3.54 -1.66
C ALA A 368 -14.21 -2.48 -1.17
N ALA A 369 -15.45 -2.89 -0.87
CA ALA A 369 -16.46 -2.02 -0.28
C ALA A 369 -16.01 -1.50 1.08
N GLY A 370 -15.45 -2.38 1.91
CA GLY A 370 -14.93 -2.03 3.22
C GLY A 370 -13.78 -1.02 3.14
N LEU A 371 -12.82 -1.25 2.24
CA LEU A 371 -11.71 -0.33 1.98
C LEU A 371 -12.22 1.04 1.50
N ALA A 372 -13.17 1.07 0.57
CA ALA A 372 -13.77 2.33 0.08
C ALA A 372 -14.44 3.12 1.22
N PHE A 373 -15.14 2.42 2.12
CA PHE A 373 -15.87 3.00 3.25
C PHE A 373 -14.95 3.49 4.38
N ILE A 374 -13.71 3.01 4.44
CA ILE A 374 -12.69 3.50 5.39
C ILE A 374 -11.86 4.61 4.77
N SER A 375 -11.27 4.36 3.59
CA SER A 375 -10.18 5.17 3.05
C SER A 375 -10.58 6.63 2.85
N GLY A 376 -11.67 6.90 2.12
CA GLY A 376 -12.13 8.27 1.89
C GLY A 376 -12.53 9.00 3.19
N PRO A 377 -13.49 8.47 3.98
CA PRO A 377 -13.95 9.11 5.20
C PRO A 377 -12.86 9.33 6.25
N CYS A 378 -11.95 8.37 6.45
CA CYS A 378 -10.83 8.53 7.39
C CYS A 378 -9.78 9.52 6.87
N THR A 379 -9.48 9.52 5.56
CA THR A 379 -8.59 10.53 4.97
C THR A 379 -9.17 11.93 5.18
N GLN A 380 -10.48 12.09 4.98
CA GLN A 380 -11.15 13.37 5.25
C GLN A 380 -11.05 13.77 6.73
N LEU A 381 -11.26 12.84 7.68
CA LEU A 381 -11.10 13.13 9.12
C LEU A 381 -9.68 13.59 9.47
N ILE A 382 -8.67 13.00 8.86
CA ILE A 382 -7.27 13.42 9.01
C ILE A 382 -7.10 14.86 8.49
N MET A 383 -7.58 15.13 7.29
CA MET A 383 -7.41 16.44 6.64
C MET A 383 -8.21 17.55 7.31
N ASP A 384 -9.40 17.25 7.83
CA ASP A 384 -10.27 18.21 8.52
C ASP A 384 -9.69 18.63 9.88
N ALA A 385 -8.80 17.83 10.49
CA ALA A 385 -8.14 18.16 11.75
C ALA A 385 -6.92 19.10 11.59
N LEU A 386 -6.55 19.43 10.36
CA LEU A 386 -5.32 20.16 10.03
C LEU A 386 -5.59 21.59 9.57
N ARG A 387 -4.67 22.49 9.88
CA ARG A 387 -4.63 23.80 9.26
C ARG A 387 -4.13 23.69 7.82
N PRO A 388 -4.50 24.63 6.91
CA PRO A 388 -4.04 24.58 5.51
C PRO A 388 -2.51 24.51 5.36
N GLU A 389 -1.75 25.09 6.29
CA GLU A 389 -0.28 25.08 6.29
C GLU A 389 0.32 23.73 6.72
N GLN A 390 -0.50 22.79 7.21
CA GLN A 390 -0.11 21.46 7.68
C GLN A 390 -0.61 20.35 6.73
N ALA A 391 -1.14 20.71 5.56
CA ALA A 391 -1.72 19.76 4.62
C ALA A 391 -0.69 18.76 4.07
N GLY A 392 0.57 19.17 3.86
CA GLY A 392 1.65 18.28 3.44
C GLY A 392 2.01 17.26 4.51
N ALA A 393 2.27 17.72 5.74
CA ALA A 393 2.50 16.84 6.89
C ALA A 393 1.35 15.86 7.12
N GLY A 394 0.09 16.32 7.01
CA GLY A 394 -1.09 15.46 7.10
C GLY A 394 -1.18 14.38 6.04
N SER A 395 -0.95 14.78 4.79
CA SER A 395 -0.93 13.86 3.65
C SER A 395 0.17 12.83 3.82
N ALA A 396 1.35 13.25 4.25
CA ALA A 396 2.44 12.33 4.51
C ALA A 396 2.15 11.38 5.68
N VAL A 397 1.48 11.81 6.75
CA VAL A 397 1.04 10.89 7.81
C VAL A 397 0.02 9.88 7.28
N ASN A 398 -0.96 10.35 6.51
CA ASN A 398 -1.96 9.48 5.86
C ASN A 398 -1.27 8.39 5.05
N ASP A 399 -0.33 8.79 4.18
CA ASP A 399 0.35 7.90 3.25
C ASP A 399 1.35 6.97 3.96
N THR A 400 2.10 7.49 4.94
CA THR A 400 3.00 6.69 5.78
C THR A 400 2.22 5.60 6.51
N THR A 401 1.02 5.94 6.99
CA THR A 401 0.17 4.99 7.70
C THR A 401 -0.39 3.91 6.76
N ARG A 402 -0.67 4.26 5.49
CA ARG A 402 -1.03 3.29 4.43
C ARG A 402 0.11 2.32 4.17
N GLU A 403 1.32 2.82 3.95
CA GLU A 403 2.50 1.99 3.63
C GLU A 403 2.92 1.08 4.78
N ILE A 404 2.97 1.58 6.02
CA ILE A 404 3.28 0.75 7.19
C ILE A 404 2.20 -0.32 7.38
N GLY A 405 0.92 0.07 7.29
CA GLY A 405 -0.20 -0.85 7.37
C GLY A 405 -0.08 -1.96 6.32
N GLY A 406 0.11 -1.59 5.05
CA GLY A 406 0.27 -2.52 3.94
C GLY A 406 1.47 -3.46 4.11
N THR A 407 2.62 -2.93 4.51
CA THR A 407 3.84 -3.73 4.79
C THR A 407 3.59 -4.75 5.90
N LEU A 408 2.96 -4.33 7.01
CA LEU A 408 2.56 -5.24 8.08
C LEU A 408 1.57 -6.30 7.59
N GLY A 409 0.66 -5.94 6.68
CA GLY A 409 -0.32 -6.85 6.07
C GLY A 409 0.33 -8.02 5.37
N VAL A 410 1.28 -7.73 4.47
CA VAL A 410 2.04 -8.76 3.75
C VAL A 410 2.90 -9.57 4.71
N ALA A 411 3.63 -8.90 5.61
CA ALA A 411 4.55 -9.56 6.53
C ALA A 411 3.82 -10.52 7.48
N VAL A 412 2.76 -10.06 8.14
CA VAL A 412 2.03 -10.85 9.15
C VAL A 412 1.17 -11.93 8.51
N LEU A 413 0.29 -11.56 7.56
CA LEU A 413 -0.61 -12.54 6.96
C LEU A 413 0.15 -13.55 6.08
N GLY A 414 1.19 -13.10 5.37
CA GLY A 414 2.07 -13.97 4.63
C GLY A 414 2.87 -14.91 5.53
N SER A 415 3.36 -14.45 6.68
CA SER A 415 4.06 -15.31 7.64
C SER A 415 3.15 -16.38 8.24
N ILE A 416 1.88 -16.05 8.53
CA ILE A 416 0.91 -17.03 9.04
C ILE A 416 0.66 -18.12 7.99
N LEU A 417 0.40 -17.71 6.74
CA LEU A 417 0.23 -18.65 5.62
C LEU A 417 1.46 -19.53 5.44
N THR A 418 2.64 -18.94 5.34
CA THR A 418 3.90 -19.67 5.08
C THR A 418 4.23 -20.60 6.23
N SER A 419 4.14 -20.14 7.49
CA SER A 419 4.42 -20.99 8.66
C SER A 419 3.51 -22.21 8.72
N ALA A 420 2.21 -22.02 8.47
CA ALA A 420 1.26 -23.12 8.40
C ALA A 420 1.57 -24.07 7.23
N TYR A 421 1.97 -23.52 6.08
CA TYR A 421 2.32 -24.31 4.91
C TYR A 421 3.56 -25.18 5.14
N VAL A 422 4.65 -24.59 5.63
CA VAL A 422 5.91 -25.30 5.91
C VAL A 422 5.69 -26.40 6.96
N ALA A 423 4.92 -26.10 8.00
CA ALA A 423 4.61 -27.08 9.03
C ALA A 423 3.78 -28.26 8.50
N GLY A 424 2.88 -28.03 7.53
CA GLY A 424 1.99 -29.07 7.01
C GLY A 424 2.55 -29.87 5.83
N ILE A 425 3.35 -29.25 4.94
CA ILE A 425 3.70 -29.86 3.66
C ILE A 425 4.72 -30.99 3.81
N GLY A 426 5.68 -30.84 4.72
CA GLY A 426 6.67 -31.88 5.03
C GLY A 426 5.99 -33.17 5.52
N ASP A 427 5.07 -33.03 6.48
CA ASP A 427 4.31 -34.15 7.02
C ASP A 427 3.46 -34.84 5.95
N ARG A 428 2.76 -34.06 5.11
CA ARG A 428 1.92 -34.59 4.02
C ARG A 428 2.72 -35.30 2.92
N LEU A 429 3.95 -34.85 2.65
CA LEU A 429 4.80 -35.45 1.62
C LEU A 429 5.73 -36.55 2.15
N SER A 430 5.96 -36.63 3.46
CA SER A 430 6.86 -37.61 4.09
C SER A 430 6.51 -39.08 3.77
N GLY A 431 5.22 -39.39 3.58
CA GLY A 431 4.71 -40.72 3.22
C GLY A 431 4.60 -40.99 1.71
N SER A 432 4.95 -40.02 0.86
CA SER A 432 4.75 -40.12 -0.60
C SER A 432 5.86 -40.88 -1.34
N GLY A 433 6.97 -41.21 -0.67
CA GLY A 433 8.13 -41.86 -1.28
C GLY A 433 9.04 -40.92 -2.08
N LEU A 434 8.82 -39.61 -2.02
CA LEU A 434 9.68 -38.62 -2.65
C LEU A 434 11.05 -38.51 -1.95
N PRO A 435 12.14 -38.22 -2.69
CA PRO A 435 13.43 -37.90 -2.10
C PRO A 435 13.33 -36.70 -1.14
N ARG A 436 14.06 -36.75 -0.02
CA ARG A 436 14.06 -35.66 0.99
C ARG A 436 14.41 -34.29 0.41
N GLU A 437 15.28 -34.23 -0.58
CA GLU A 437 15.65 -32.98 -1.26
C GLU A 437 14.47 -32.35 -2.01
N VAL A 438 13.60 -33.17 -2.60
CA VAL A 438 12.39 -32.71 -3.30
C VAL A 438 11.36 -32.18 -2.31
N VAL A 439 11.20 -32.86 -1.18
CA VAL A 439 10.33 -32.42 -0.07
C VAL A 439 10.85 -31.10 0.51
N ALA A 440 12.15 -31.01 0.80
CA ALA A 440 12.78 -29.80 1.31
C ALA A 440 12.64 -28.61 0.34
N THR A 441 12.65 -28.87 -0.97
CA THR A 441 12.38 -27.84 -1.98
C THR A 441 10.92 -27.38 -1.92
N ALA A 442 9.97 -28.32 -1.80
CA ALA A 442 8.55 -28.01 -1.66
C ALA A 442 8.22 -27.24 -0.37
N GLU A 443 9.01 -27.42 0.68
CA GLU A 443 8.93 -26.68 1.96
C GLU A 443 9.42 -25.23 1.86
N GLN A 444 10.19 -24.84 0.83
CA GLN A 444 10.70 -23.47 0.74
C GLN A 444 9.60 -22.43 0.52
N SER A 445 8.57 -22.79 -0.25
CA SER A 445 7.38 -21.94 -0.45
C SER A 445 6.27 -22.73 -1.13
N VAL A 446 5.05 -22.19 -1.05
CA VAL A 446 3.89 -22.71 -1.78
C VAL A 446 4.19 -22.85 -3.27
N MET A 447 4.79 -21.83 -3.89
CA MET A 447 5.09 -21.84 -5.32
C MET A 447 6.18 -22.86 -5.68
N ALA A 448 7.18 -23.06 -4.82
CA ALA A 448 8.15 -24.14 -4.98
C ALA A 448 7.47 -25.51 -4.91
N GLY A 449 6.48 -25.69 -4.03
CA GLY A 449 5.65 -26.90 -4.00
C GLY A 449 4.87 -27.13 -5.30
N VAL A 450 4.31 -26.08 -5.90
CA VAL A 450 3.63 -26.16 -7.22
C VAL A 450 4.60 -26.53 -8.34
N GLU A 451 5.80 -25.98 -8.32
CA GLU A 451 6.87 -26.29 -9.28
C GLU A 451 7.34 -27.74 -9.15
N VAL A 452 7.54 -28.21 -7.91
CA VAL A 452 7.83 -29.62 -7.62
C VAL A 452 6.71 -30.52 -8.15
N ALA A 453 5.45 -30.18 -7.91
CA ALA A 453 4.31 -30.94 -8.45
C ALA A 453 4.33 -31.02 -9.99
N GLY A 454 4.86 -30.03 -10.69
CA GLY A 454 5.03 -30.04 -12.15
C GLY A 454 6.23 -30.83 -12.66
N ARG A 455 7.22 -31.13 -11.82
CA ARG A 455 8.46 -31.83 -12.19
C ARG A 455 8.50 -33.30 -11.80
N VAL A 456 7.71 -33.72 -10.82
CA VAL A 456 7.60 -35.13 -10.41
C VAL A 456 6.90 -35.98 -11.48
N PRO A 457 7.11 -37.32 -11.49
CA PRO A 457 6.42 -38.21 -12.41
C PRO A 457 4.90 -38.00 -12.39
N THR A 458 4.24 -38.14 -13.55
CA THR A 458 2.80 -37.90 -13.71
C THR A 458 1.93 -38.68 -12.74
N ALA A 459 2.34 -39.90 -12.36
CA ALA A 459 1.67 -40.73 -11.37
C ALA A 459 1.61 -40.10 -9.95
N MET A 460 2.51 -39.16 -9.64
CA MET A 460 2.60 -38.49 -8.33
C MET A 460 2.21 -37.01 -8.39
N SER A 461 2.17 -36.41 -9.58
CA SER A 461 1.90 -34.97 -9.77
C SER A 461 0.59 -34.53 -9.13
N ASP A 462 -0.49 -35.30 -9.32
CA ASP A 462 -1.80 -34.97 -8.76
C ASP A 462 -1.82 -35.07 -7.23
N THR A 463 -1.13 -36.07 -6.66
CA THR A 463 -1.00 -36.26 -5.21
C THR A 463 -0.23 -35.10 -4.58
N VAL A 464 0.92 -34.72 -5.16
CA VAL A 464 1.73 -33.60 -4.66
C VAL A 464 0.97 -32.29 -4.81
N ARG A 465 0.32 -32.06 -5.96
CA ARG A 465 -0.50 -30.88 -6.20
C ARG A 465 -1.65 -30.78 -5.20
N ALA A 466 -2.36 -31.88 -4.94
CA ALA A 466 -3.43 -31.90 -3.95
C ALA A 466 -2.92 -31.59 -2.54
N ALA A 467 -1.78 -32.16 -2.14
CA ALA A 467 -1.16 -31.86 -0.85
C ALA A 467 -0.79 -30.38 -0.72
N VAL A 468 -0.14 -29.80 -1.74
CA VAL A 468 0.21 -28.36 -1.77
C VAL A 468 -1.05 -27.50 -1.67
N GLN A 469 -2.10 -27.83 -2.43
CA GLN A 469 -3.36 -27.09 -2.42
C GLN A 469 -4.08 -27.17 -1.08
N GLU A 470 -4.15 -28.34 -0.45
CA GLU A 470 -4.81 -28.53 0.85
C GLU A 470 -4.07 -27.78 1.95
N VAL A 471 -2.76 -27.96 2.05
CA VAL A 471 -1.93 -27.30 3.07
C VAL A 471 -1.90 -25.78 2.86
N PHE A 472 -1.95 -25.32 1.61
CA PHE A 472 -2.15 -23.91 1.31
C PHE A 472 -3.49 -23.38 1.84
N MET A 473 -4.58 -24.12 1.65
CA MET A 473 -5.90 -23.70 2.16
C MET A 473 -5.91 -23.60 3.68
N ASP A 474 -5.30 -24.54 4.39
CA ASP A 474 -5.17 -24.50 5.85
C ASP A 474 -4.42 -23.22 6.30
N GLY A 475 -3.30 -22.90 5.64
CA GLY A 475 -2.56 -21.67 5.93
C GLY A 475 -3.31 -20.40 5.54
N LEU A 476 -4.09 -20.44 4.44
CA LEU A 476 -4.93 -19.33 4.00
C LEU A 476 -6.01 -19.03 5.04
N HIS A 477 -6.71 -20.06 5.53
CA HIS A 477 -7.73 -19.93 6.58
C HIS A 477 -7.15 -19.33 7.87
N ASN A 478 -5.99 -19.81 8.31
CA ASN A 478 -5.29 -19.25 9.47
C ASN A 478 -4.96 -17.75 9.30
N ALA A 479 -4.43 -17.36 8.13
CA ALA A 479 -4.10 -15.98 7.84
C ALA A 479 -5.36 -15.09 7.76
N VAL A 480 -6.39 -15.59 7.09
CA VAL A 480 -7.68 -14.90 6.95
C VAL A 480 -8.33 -14.66 8.31
N TRP A 481 -8.30 -15.63 9.23
CA TRP A 481 -8.81 -15.44 10.60
C TRP A 481 -8.13 -14.30 11.34
N ALA A 482 -6.79 -14.18 11.24
CA ALA A 482 -6.08 -13.05 11.83
C ALA A 482 -6.57 -11.72 11.23
N ALA A 483 -6.80 -11.66 9.92
CA ALA A 483 -7.34 -10.49 9.26
C ALA A 483 -8.79 -10.16 9.70
N VAL A 484 -9.65 -11.18 9.88
CA VAL A 484 -11.01 -11.03 10.44
C VAL A 484 -10.96 -10.37 11.81
N VAL A 485 -10.11 -10.89 12.71
CA VAL A 485 -9.98 -10.39 14.08
C VAL A 485 -9.46 -8.95 14.10
N ILE A 486 -8.41 -8.65 13.35
CA ILE A 486 -7.81 -7.31 13.30
C ILE A 486 -8.80 -6.28 12.76
N THR A 487 -9.49 -6.59 11.66
CA THR A 487 -10.47 -5.68 11.04
C THR A 487 -11.72 -5.50 11.90
N ALA A 488 -12.24 -6.57 12.52
CA ALA A 488 -13.36 -6.48 13.46
C ALA A 488 -13.00 -5.66 14.70
N ALA A 489 -11.82 -5.91 15.29
CA ALA A 489 -11.34 -5.17 16.45
C ALA A 489 -11.18 -3.68 16.15
N ALA A 490 -10.66 -3.32 14.97
CA ALA A 490 -10.59 -1.94 14.51
C ALA A 490 -11.99 -1.31 14.37
N GLY A 491 -12.94 -2.04 13.79
CA GLY A 491 -14.34 -1.62 13.72
C GLY A 491 -14.94 -1.34 15.10
N VAL A 492 -14.78 -2.27 16.05
CA VAL A 492 -15.24 -2.12 17.44
C VAL A 492 -14.57 -0.93 18.12
N ALA A 493 -13.25 -0.78 18.00
CA ALA A 493 -12.53 0.36 18.57
C ALA A 493 -13.03 1.69 17.98
N ALA A 494 -13.24 1.75 16.66
CA ALA A 494 -13.77 2.93 15.98
C ALA A 494 -15.20 3.29 16.43
N VAL A 495 -16.02 2.31 16.84
CA VAL A 495 -17.34 2.60 17.45
C VAL A 495 -17.19 3.50 18.67
N PHE A 496 -16.19 3.29 19.52
CA PHE A 496 -16.01 4.09 20.74
C PHE A 496 -15.18 5.34 20.49
N LEU A 497 -14.07 5.21 19.76
CA LEU A 497 -13.08 6.27 19.62
C LEU A 497 -13.53 7.41 18.69
N LEU A 498 -14.35 7.12 17.67
CA LEU A 498 -14.90 8.14 16.76
C LEU A 498 -16.20 8.80 17.27
N ARG A 499 -16.68 8.49 18.48
CA ARG A 499 -17.90 9.12 19.05
C ARG A 499 -17.81 10.66 19.01
N GLY A 500 -18.93 11.34 18.74
CA GLY A 500 -18.98 12.82 18.72
C GLY A 500 -18.56 13.48 17.40
N THR A 501 -18.37 12.72 16.33
CA THR A 501 -18.10 13.22 14.96
C THR A 501 -19.35 13.70 14.20
N VAL A 502 -20.43 14.08 14.89
CA VAL A 502 -21.71 14.39 14.22
C VAL A 502 -21.68 15.81 13.62
N GLY A 503 -21.65 15.88 12.28
CA GLY A 503 -22.14 17.02 11.49
C GLY A 503 -21.37 18.34 11.60
N GLY A 504 -20.29 18.49 10.81
CA GLY A 504 -19.88 19.78 10.22
C GLY A 504 -19.48 20.94 11.14
N ARG A 505 -19.49 20.79 12.46
CA ARG A 505 -18.94 21.78 13.40
C ARG A 505 -18.09 21.07 14.44
N GLN A 506 -16.79 21.03 14.20
CA GLN A 506 -15.85 20.97 15.31
C GLN A 506 -15.94 22.31 16.06
N LEU A 507 -16.17 22.25 17.36
CA LEU A 507 -16.00 23.41 18.25
C LEU A 507 -14.56 23.92 18.07
N PRO A 508 -14.34 25.23 17.89
CA PRO A 508 -12.99 25.78 17.85
C PRO A 508 -12.29 25.39 19.15
N PHE A 509 -11.01 25.00 19.02
CA PHE A 509 -10.10 24.82 20.15
C PHE A 509 -10.35 25.93 21.18
N GLU A 510 -10.73 25.54 22.41
CA GLU A 510 -10.70 26.45 23.55
C GLU A 510 -9.26 26.96 23.64
N THR A 511 -9.09 28.24 23.29
CA THR A 511 -7.88 28.99 23.59
C THR A 511 -7.77 29.01 25.11
N HIS A 512 -6.85 28.22 25.67
CA HIS A 512 -6.40 28.45 27.03
C HIS A 512 -5.93 29.91 27.12
N PRO A 513 -6.50 30.74 28.03
CA PRO A 513 -5.99 32.07 28.24
C PRO A 513 -4.56 31.97 28.82
N SER A 514 -3.74 32.87 28.30
CA SER A 514 -2.31 33.11 28.55
C SER A 514 -1.81 32.85 29.96
#